data_AF-A0AAD9PN90-F1
#
_entry.id   AF-A0AAD9PN90-F1
#
_cell.length_a   1.000
_cell.length_b   1.000
_cell.length_c   1.000
_cell.angle_alpha   90.00
_cell.angle_beta   90.00
_cell.angle_gamma   90.00
#
_symmetry.space_group_name_H-M   'P 1'
#
loop_
_entity.id
_entity.type
_entity.pdbx_description
1 polymer ?
#
loop_
_entity_poly.entity_id
_entity_poly.type
_entity_poly.pdbx_seq_one_letter_code
_entity_poly.pdbx_strand_id
1 'polypeptide(L)'
;MNDDFGHVSLGSETPQRSINSVLPRESEVVDFLVRLHDNMYHRNSDAVKLLYEQELNVITEKYYKSSRWPAISDVAGFYSQSGRLHSLIMALYSEIYYRHVFVLGDITYEDRTDSWDKYVKLLSYFIQEIEATEDDQLDPLIIPTSWLWDMLDEFVYQLQECCRWRSRLGISMSKREGKSLEGDMEKANSIWRVPVALDLLHRLASNATFKNFVQSPRVRQSLV
;
A
#
# COMPACT_ATOMS: atom_id res chain seq x y z
N MET A 1 -57.36 27.78 -15.42
CA MET A 1 -56.09 28.51 -15.41
C MET A 1 -55.53 28.31 -14.00
N ASN A 2 -55.02 27.12 -13.71
CA ASN A 2 -53.64 26.65 -13.92
C ASN A 2 -52.64 27.60 -13.28
N ASP A 3 -52.18 27.25 -12.07
CA ASP A 3 -50.76 27.33 -11.71
C ASP A 3 -50.45 26.22 -10.70
N ASP A 4 -49.78 25.21 -11.22
CA ASP A 4 -49.26 24.00 -10.60
C ASP A 4 -47.85 24.32 -10.09
N PHE A 5 -47.68 24.53 -8.78
CA PHE A 5 -46.36 24.65 -8.18
C PHE A 5 -45.85 23.24 -7.84
N GLY A 6 -45.14 22.68 -8.82
CA GLY A 6 -44.46 21.39 -8.72
C GLY A 6 -43.49 21.34 -7.54
N HIS A 7 -43.80 20.48 -6.58
CA HIS A 7 -42.84 20.00 -5.61
C HIS A 7 -41.99 18.92 -6.28
N VAL A 8 -40.91 19.33 -6.94
CA VAL A 8 -39.90 18.40 -7.48
C VAL A 8 -39.18 17.75 -6.31
N SER A 9 -39.62 16.55 -5.94
CA SER A 9 -38.89 15.67 -5.03
C SER A 9 -37.62 15.22 -5.76
N LEU A 10 -36.48 15.78 -5.38
CA LEU A 10 -35.16 15.36 -5.86
C LEU A 10 -34.91 13.95 -5.31
N GLY A 11 -35.23 12.92 -6.11
CA GLY A 11 -34.85 11.55 -5.84
C GLY A 11 -33.33 11.45 -5.81
N SER A 12 -32.76 11.33 -4.61
CA SER A 12 -31.38 10.93 -4.42
C SER A 12 -31.26 9.43 -4.75
N GLU A 13 -31.14 9.09 -6.02
CA GLU A 13 -30.67 7.76 -6.42
C GLU A 13 -29.13 7.74 -6.37
N THR A 14 -28.58 7.74 -5.16
CA THR A 14 -27.29 7.10 -4.95
C THR A 14 -27.51 5.60 -5.11
N PRO A 15 -26.75 4.88 -5.97
CA PRO A 15 -26.84 3.44 -6.02
C PRO A 15 -26.34 2.91 -4.68
N GLN A 16 -27.26 2.53 -3.80
CA GLN A 16 -26.95 1.74 -2.61
C GLN A 16 -26.42 0.39 -3.10
N ARG A 17 -25.10 0.29 -3.26
CA ARG A 17 -24.41 -1.00 -3.37
C ARG A 17 -24.83 -1.81 -2.14
N SER A 18 -25.45 -2.95 -2.39
CA SER A 18 -25.89 -3.87 -1.35
C SER A 18 -24.71 -4.20 -0.43
N ILE A 19 -24.87 -3.92 0.87
CA ILE A 19 -23.83 -4.03 1.91
C ILE A 19 -23.27 -5.48 2.02
N ASN A 20 -24.01 -6.47 1.53
CA ASN A 20 -23.67 -7.90 1.60
C ASN A 20 -22.69 -8.38 0.52
N SER A 21 -22.23 -7.54 -0.41
CA SER A 21 -21.32 -7.95 -1.51
C SER A 21 -19.86 -7.53 -1.33
N VAL A 22 -19.49 -6.96 -0.18
CA VAL A 22 -18.24 -6.17 -0.01
C VAL A 22 -17.15 -6.92 0.76
N LEU A 23 -17.42 -8.12 1.27
CA LEU A 23 -16.45 -8.89 2.06
C LEU A 23 -15.77 -9.98 1.22
N PRO A 24 -14.49 -10.33 1.50
CA PRO A 24 -13.92 -11.59 1.03
C PRO A 24 -14.88 -12.71 1.44
N ARG A 25 -15.37 -13.49 0.47
CA ARG A 25 -16.36 -14.54 0.74
C ARG A 25 -15.72 -15.73 1.45
N GLU A 26 -14.41 -15.84 1.29
CA GLU A 26 -13.58 -16.93 1.75
C GLU A 26 -13.23 -16.73 3.23
N SER A 27 -13.74 -17.61 4.08
CA SER A 27 -13.50 -17.55 5.54
C SER A 27 -12.02 -17.50 5.91
N GLU A 28 -11.14 -18.12 5.13
CA GLU A 28 -9.69 -18.12 5.36
C GLU A 28 -9.05 -16.74 5.10
N VAL A 29 -9.57 -15.99 4.11
CA VAL A 29 -9.09 -14.63 3.81
C VAL A 29 -9.54 -13.68 4.91
N VAL A 30 -10.79 -13.80 5.36
CA VAL A 30 -11.32 -13.01 6.47
C VAL A 30 -10.53 -13.28 7.75
N ASP A 31 -10.31 -14.56 8.08
CA ASP A 31 -9.53 -14.96 9.26
C ASP A 31 -8.09 -14.42 9.21
N PHE A 32 -7.44 -14.51 8.05
CA PHE A 32 -6.11 -13.92 7.86
C PHE A 32 -6.09 -12.41 8.11
N LEU A 33 -7.05 -11.66 7.56
CA LEU A 33 -7.13 -10.20 7.77
C LEU A 33 -7.34 -9.85 9.25
N VAL A 34 -8.22 -10.57 9.96
CA VAL A 34 -8.44 -10.39 11.40
C VAL A 34 -7.17 -10.69 12.18
N ARG A 35 -6.51 -11.84 11.92
CA ARG A 35 -5.27 -12.21 12.62
C ARG A 35 -4.13 -11.25 12.31
N LEU A 36 -4.01 -10.75 11.09
CA LEU A 36 -3.03 -9.73 10.75
C LEU A 36 -3.26 -8.45 11.55
N HIS A 37 -4.49 -7.94 11.56
CA HIS A 37 -4.84 -6.78 12.37
C HIS A 37 -4.52 -7.00 13.86
N ASP A 38 -5.04 -8.09 14.43
CA ASP A 38 -4.97 -8.33 15.87
C ASP A 38 -3.50 -8.54 16.31
N ASN A 39 -2.68 -9.28 15.54
CA ASN A 39 -1.27 -9.45 15.89
C ASN A 39 -0.44 -8.17 15.69
N MET A 40 -0.80 -7.32 14.72
CA MET A 40 -0.19 -6.00 14.56
C MET A 40 -0.53 -5.07 15.73
N TYR A 41 -1.78 -5.10 16.21
CA TYR A 41 -2.24 -4.32 17.35
C TYR A 41 -1.58 -4.76 18.66
N HIS A 42 -1.50 -6.08 18.89
CA HIS A 42 -0.89 -6.66 20.09
C HIS A 42 0.65 -6.76 20.01
N ARG A 43 1.28 -6.22 18.96
CA ARG A 43 2.75 -6.24 18.78
C ARG A 43 3.33 -7.67 18.85
N ASN A 44 2.68 -8.65 18.23
CA ASN A 44 3.18 -10.03 18.19
C ASN A 44 4.09 -10.26 16.98
N SER A 45 5.39 -10.01 17.13
CA SER A 45 6.39 -10.11 16.05
C SER A 45 6.38 -11.45 15.33
N ASP A 46 6.31 -12.53 16.10
CA ASP A 46 6.47 -13.88 15.58
C ASP A 46 5.24 -14.31 14.77
N ALA A 47 4.04 -13.94 15.25
CA ALA A 47 2.81 -14.18 14.52
C ALA A 47 2.73 -13.32 13.25
N VAL A 48 3.09 -12.03 13.31
CA VAL A 48 3.12 -11.17 12.10
C VAL A 48 4.12 -11.72 11.08
N LYS A 49 5.28 -12.20 11.53
CA LYS A 49 6.27 -12.84 10.67
C LYS A 49 5.72 -14.10 10.01
N LEU A 50 5.06 -14.98 10.76
CA LEU A 50 4.46 -16.20 10.22
C LEU A 50 3.37 -15.88 9.18
N LEU A 51 2.49 -14.93 9.52
CA LEU A 51 1.43 -14.45 8.63
C LEU A 51 2.01 -13.92 7.30
N TYR A 52 3.06 -13.12 7.38
CA TYR A 52 3.68 -12.52 6.21
C TYR A 52 4.49 -13.53 5.37
N GLU A 53 5.42 -14.25 5.99
CA GLU A 53 6.41 -15.07 5.27
C GLU A 53 5.81 -16.39 4.74
N GLN A 54 4.73 -16.88 5.38
CA GLN A 54 4.15 -18.19 5.04
C GLN A 54 2.69 -18.06 4.59
N GLU A 55 1.80 -17.60 5.48
CA GLU A 55 0.36 -17.69 5.21
C GLU A 55 -0.11 -16.81 4.06
N LEU A 56 0.45 -15.60 3.93
CA LEU A 56 0.12 -14.68 2.85
C LEU A 56 0.34 -15.33 1.47
N ASN A 57 1.46 -16.04 1.31
CA ASN A 57 1.78 -16.74 0.06
C ASN A 57 0.80 -17.89 -0.21
N VAL A 58 0.45 -18.67 0.82
CA VAL A 58 -0.51 -19.77 0.72
C VAL A 58 -1.89 -19.26 0.31
N ILE A 59 -2.38 -18.20 0.94
CA ILE A 59 -3.69 -17.62 0.65
C ILE A 59 -3.70 -16.97 -0.75
N THR A 60 -2.62 -16.27 -1.11
CA THR A 60 -2.48 -15.68 -2.45
C THR A 60 -2.52 -16.76 -3.52
N GLU A 61 -1.74 -17.82 -3.39
CA GLU A 61 -1.71 -18.92 -4.37
C GLU A 61 -3.04 -19.67 -4.45
N LYS A 62 -3.76 -19.80 -3.33
CA LYS A 62 -5.03 -20.52 -3.28
C LYS A 62 -6.20 -19.75 -3.90
N TYR A 63 -6.31 -18.45 -3.65
CA TYR A 63 -7.50 -17.66 -4.01
C TYR A 63 -7.25 -16.54 -5.02
N TYR A 64 -6.01 -16.05 -5.12
CA TYR A 64 -5.66 -14.83 -5.86
C TYR A 64 -4.48 -15.03 -6.83
N LYS A 65 -4.21 -16.27 -7.23
CA LYS A 65 -3.10 -16.63 -8.13
C LYS A 65 -3.11 -15.84 -9.43
N SER A 66 -4.29 -15.63 -10.00
CA SER A 66 -4.50 -14.96 -11.29
C SER A 66 -5.50 -13.80 -11.20
N SER A 67 -5.78 -13.33 -10.00
CA SER A 67 -6.73 -12.26 -9.73
C SER A 67 -6.21 -11.38 -8.62
N ARG A 68 -6.64 -10.12 -8.60
CA ARG A 68 -6.26 -9.19 -7.54
C ARG A 68 -6.86 -9.64 -6.21
N TRP A 69 -6.16 -9.29 -5.13
CA TRP A 69 -6.75 -9.31 -3.78
C TRP A 69 -7.99 -8.41 -3.73
N PRO A 70 -8.85 -8.54 -2.70
CA PRO A 70 -10.00 -7.66 -2.51
C PRO A 70 -9.62 -6.18 -2.59
N ALA A 71 -10.53 -5.33 -3.07
CA ALA A 71 -10.20 -3.92 -3.23
C ALA A 71 -9.91 -3.27 -1.86
N ILE A 72 -9.02 -2.28 -1.85
CA ILE A 72 -8.65 -1.55 -0.62
C ILE A 72 -9.89 -0.92 0.04
N SER A 73 -10.85 -0.44 -0.75
CA SER A 73 -12.13 0.10 -0.23
C SER A 73 -12.97 -0.95 0.50
N ASP A 74 -12.93 -2.18 0.01
CA ASP A 74 -13.75 -3.28 0.52
C ASP A 74 -13.20 -3.75 1.87
N VAL A 75 -11.87 -3.89 1.96
CA VAL A 75 -11.19 -4.20 3.23
C VAL A 75 -11.31 -3.04 4.23
N ALA A 76 -11.31 -1.79 3.77
CA ALA A 76 -11.60 -0.65 4.65
C ALA A 76 -13.03 -0.74 5.23
N GLY A 77 -14.02 -1.08 4.40
CA GLY A 77 -15.40 -1.31 4.84
C GLY A 77 -15.50 -2.45 5.84
N PHE A 78 -14.80 -3.56 5.61
CA PHE A 78 -14.71 -4.70 6.53
C PHE A 78 -14.15 -4.30 7.89
N TYR A 79 -13.02 -3.61 7.93
CA TYR A 79 -12.43 -3.16 9.20
C TYR A 79 -13.28 -2.10 9.87
N SER A 80 -13.96 -1.24 9.11
CA SER A 80 -14.89 -0.25 9.68
C SER A 80 -16.06 -0.91 10.41
N GLN A 81 -16.71 -1.90 9.77
CA GLN A 81 -17.84 -2.62 10.35
C GLN A 81 -17.46 -3.45 11.58
N SER A 82 -16.21 -3.92 11.64
CA SER A 82 -15.69 -4.74 12.73
C SER A 82 -14.96 -3.95 13.82
N GLY A 83 -14.95 -2.61 13.75
CA GLY A 83 -14.32 -1.74 14.74
C GLY A 83 -12.78 -1.75 14.72
N ARG A 84 -12.17 -2.18 13.61
CA ARG A 84 -10.72 -2.40 13.42
C ARG A 84 -10.07 -1.42 12.44
N LEU A 85 -10.80 -0.40 11.98
CA LEU A 85 -10.27 0.51 10.96
C LEU A 85 -9.16 1.39 11.56
N HIS A 86 -7.93 1.13 11.14
CA HIS A 86 -6.75 1.90 11.56
C HIS A 86 -5.85 2.24 10.36
N SER A 87 -5.16 3.38 10.40
CA SER A 87 -4.33 3.87 9.30
C SER A 87 -3.18 2.90 8.95
N LEU A 88 -2.50 2.38 9.97
CA LEU A 88 -1.37 1.45 9.79
C LEU A 88 -1.78 0.15 9.09
N ILE A 89 -2.83 -0.54 9.56
CA ILE A 89 -3.26 -1.79 8.92
C ILE A 89 -3.71 -1.56 7.48
N MET A 90 -4.34 -0.42 7.20
CA MET A 90 -4.75 -0.05 5.84
C MET A 90 -3.57 0.28 4.94
N ALA A 91 -2.52 0.90 5.48
CA ALA A 91 -1.29 1.18 4.74
C ALA A 91 -0.57 -0.13 4.36
N LEU A 92 -0.43 -1.06 5.33
CA LEU A 92 0.16 -2.38 5.11
C LEU A 92 -0.67 -3.24 4.14
N TYR A 93 -2.00 -3.21 4.26
CA TYR A 93 -2.86 -3.92 3.32
C TYR A 93 -2.75 -3.34 1.89
N SER A 94 -2.71 -2.01 1.77
CA SER A 94 -2.51 -1.35 0.46
C SER A 94 -1.18 -1.78 -0.16
N GLU A 95 -0.14 -1.89 0.65
CA GLU A 95 1.19 -2.33 0.24
C GLU A 95 1.17 -3.78 -0.28
N ILE A 96 0.58 -4.73 0.46
CA ILE A 96 0.36 -6.12 -0.01
C ILE A 96 -0.42 -6.14 -1.32
N TYR A 97 -1.52 -5.39 -1.39
CA TYR A 97 -2.38 -5.33 -2.56
C TYR A 97 -1.60 -4.87 -3.80
N TYR A 98 -0.91 -3.74 -3.72
CA TYR A 98 -0.19 -3.21 -4.88
C TYR A 98 0.99 -4.10 -5.26
N ARG A 99 1.77 -4.61 -4.31
CA ARG A 99 2.86 -5.54 -4.63
C ARG A 99 2.36 -6.75 -5.42
N HIS A 100 1.21 -7.30 -5.03
CA HIS A 100 0.56 -8.38 -5.79
C HIS A 100 0.09 -7.94 -7.19
N VAL A 101 -0.47 -6.72 -7.33
CA VAL A 101 -0.84 -6.16 -8.63
C VAL A 101 0.37 -6.07 -9.56
N PHE A 102 1.54 -5.65 -9.05
CA PHE A 102 2.79 -5.64 -9.81
C PHE A 102 3.23 -7.05 -10.22
N VAL A 103 3.14 -8.05 -9.32
CA VAL A 103 3.46 -9.45 -9.61
C VAL A 103 2.55 -10.06 -10.68
N LEU A 104 1.24 -9.75 -10.64
CA LEU A 104 0.28 -10.19 -11.65
C LEU A 104 0.55 -9.60 -13.04
N GLY A 105 1.21 -8.45 -13.11
CA GLY A 105 1.45 -7.71 -14.35
C GLY A 105 0.21 -6.98 -14.92
N ASP A 106 -0.93 -7.04 -14.22
CA ASP A 106 -2.18 -6.35 -14.58
C ASP A 106 -2.17 -4.89 -14.08
N ILE A 107 -1.08 -4.15 -14.29
CA ILE A 107 -0.91 -2.83 -13.66
C ILE A 107 -1.37 -1.68 -14.59
N THR A 108 -2.31 -0.87 -14.10
CA THR A 108 -2.79 0.34 -14.78
C THR A 108 -1.97 1.58 -14.43
N TYR A 109 -2.21 2.69 -15.13
CA TYR A 109 -1.56 3.97 -14.81
C TYR A 109 -2.02 4.53 -13.45
N GLU A 110 -3.32 4.39 -13.18
CA GLU A 110 -3.96 4.75 -11.93
C GLU A 110 -3.37 3.93 -10.78
N ASP A 111 -3.20 2.62 -10.97
CA ASP A 111 -2.55 1.76 -9.97
C ASP A 111 -1.14 2.24 -9.62
N ARG A 112 -0.32 2.63 -10.62
CA ARG A 112 1.04 3.14 -10.38
C ARG A 112 1.04 4.47 -9.63
N THR A 113 0.02 5.30 -9.89
CA THR A 113 -0.13 6.61 -9.26
C THR A 113 -0.53 6.44 -7.80
N ASP A 114 -1.56 5.63 -7.57
CA ASP A 114 -2.07 5.38 -6.23
C ASP A 114 -1.06 4.61 -5.39
N SER A 115 -0.38 3.59 -5.96
CA SER A 115 0.65 2.82 -5.25
C SER A 115 1.75 3.74 -4.74
N TRP A 116 2.23 4.65 -5.59
CA TRP A 116 3.29 5.58 -5.22
C TRP A 116 2.91 6.42 -4.00
N ASP A 117 1.73 7.03 -4.01
CA ASP A 117 1.24 7.83 -2.89
C ASP A 117 1.10 7.00 -1.60
N LYS A 118 0.74 5.71 -1.72
CA LYS A 118 0.65 4.81 -0.57
C LYS A 118 2.01 4.46 0.00
N TYR A 119 3.00 4.15 -0.85
CA TYR A 119 4.37 3.87 -0.39
C TYR A 119 5.02 5.11 0.23
N VAL A 120 4.85 6.31 -0.36
CA VAL A 120 5.33 7.57 0.23
C VAL A 120 4.75 7.77 1.64
N LYS A 121 3.43 7.57 1.81
CA LYS A 121 2.75 7.66 3.11
C LYS A 121 3.25 6.60 4.10
N LEU A 122 3.42 5.36 3.65
CA LEU A 122 3.87 4.25 4.49
C LEU A 122 5.30 4.49 5.02
N LEU A 123 6.23 4.85 4.14
CA LEU A 123 7.61 5.14 4.55
C LEU A 123 7.68 6.39 5.43
N SER A 124 6.89 7.43 5.15
CA SER A 124 6.79 8.61 6.01
C SER A 124 6.30 8.25 7.41
N TYR A 125 5.31 7.35 7.51
CA TYR A 125 4.81 6.85 8.79
C TYR A 125 5.88 6.07 9.55
N PHE A 126 6.62 5.17 8.90
CA PHE A 126 7.71 4.45 9.56
C PHE A 126 8.80 5.38 10.07
N ILE A 127 9.18 6.39 9.30
CA ILE A 127 10.16 7.37 9.76
C ILE A 127 9.65 8.10 11.01
N GLN A 128 8.39 8.55 11.00
CA GLN A 128 7.78 9.23 12.15
C GLN A 128 7.72 8.33 13.39
N GLU A 129 7.34 7.06 13.25
CA GLU A 129 7.30 6.11 14.36
C GLU A 129 8.71 5.88 14.94
N ILE A 130 9.71 5.71 14.08
CA ILE A 130 11.09 5.51 14.51
C ILE A 130 11.63 6.76 15.23
N GLU A 131 11.35 7.96 14.69
CA GLU A 131 11.75 9.24 15.31
C GLU A 131 11.00 9.50 16.64
N ALA A 132 9.73 9.12 16.75
CA ALA A 132 8.94 9.31 17.97
C ALA A 132 9.37 8.40 19.12
N THR A 133 9.83 7.17 18.82
CA THR A 133 10.33 6.23 19.83
C THR A 133 11.65 6.65 20.50
N GLU A 134 12.31 7.72 20.02
CA GLU A 134 13.50 8.27 20.67
C GLU A 134 13.17 9.14 21.90
N ASP A 135 11.96 9.72 21.97
CA ASP A 135 11.52 10.62 23.06
C ASP A 135 10.42 10.03 23.96
N ASP A 136 9.58 9.11 23.44
CA ASP A 136 8.49 8.48 24.20
C ASP A 136 8.75 6.98 24.45
N GLN A 137 8.49 6.49 25.67
CA GLN A 137 8.53 5.07 26.07
C GLN A 137 7.42 4.21 25.41
N LEU A 138 7.02 4.53 24.18
CA LEU A 138 6.07 3.72 23.43
C LEU A 138 6.77 2.50 22.84
N ASP A 139 6.09 1.36 22.91
CA ASP A 139 6.60 0.13 22.32
C ASP A 139 6.81 0.31 20.81
N PRO A 140 8.00 -0.03 20.29
CA PRO A 140 8.35 0.22 18.89
C PRO A 140 7.43 -0.54 17.96
N LEU A 141 7.20 0.04 16.77
CA LEU A 141 6.49 -0.63 15.70
C LEU A 141 7.19 -1.96 15.35
N ILE A 142 6.43 -3.05 15.35
CA ILE A 142 6.94 -4.39 15.05
C ILE A 142 6.50 -4.78 13.63
N ILE A 143 7.47 -4.82 12.72
CA ILE A 143 7.33 -5.35 11.36
C ILE A 143 8.47 -6.36 11.13
N PRO A 144 8.24 -7.50 10.46
CA PRO A 144 9.33 -8.40 10.08
C PRO A 144 10.35 -7.70 9.17
N THR A 145 11.64 -7.91 9.43
CA THR A 145 12.71 -7.31 8.61
C THR A 145 12.61 -7.69 7.14
N SER A 146 12.17 -8.91 6.83
CA SER A 146 11.88 -9.38 5.47
C SER A 146 10.85 -8.50 4.77
N TRP A 147 9.70 -8.27 5.43
CA TRP A 147 8.64 -7.43 4.88
C TRP A 147 9.10 -6.00 4.65
N LEU A 148 9.86 -5.42 5.59
CA LEU A 148 10.40 -4.08 5.43
C LEU A 148 11.33 -3.96 4.20
N TRP A 149 12.17 -4.97 3.96
CA TRP A 149 13.01 -5.00 2.77
C TRP A 149 12.19 -5.12 1.48
N ASP A 150 11.17 -5.98 1.47
CA ASP A 150 10.30 -6.12 0.30
C ASP A 150 9.57 -4.80 -0.01
N MET A 151 9.15 -4.04 1.01
CA MET A 151 8.57 -2.70 0.83
C MET A 151 9.57 -1.71 0.23
N LEU A 152 10.82 -1.73 0.68
CA LEU A 152 11.88 -0.83 0.21
C LEU A 152 12.30 -1.17 -1.22
N ASP A 153 12.45 -2.45 -1.53
CA ASP A 153 12.78 -2.94 -2.87
C ASP A 153 11.68 -2.54 -3.86
N GLU A 154 10.41 -2.71 -3.49
CA GLU A 154 9.27 -2.28 -4.32
C GLU A 154 9.23 -0.75 -4.50
N PHE A 155 9.50 0.03 -3.44
CA PHE A 155 9.57 1.49 -3.55
C PHE A 155 10.69 1.97 -4.49
N VAL A 156 11.87 1.37 -4.38
CA VAL A 156 13.01 1.65 -5.25
C VAL A 156 12.72 1.20 -6.69
N TYR A 157 12.06 0.05 -6.86
CA TYR A 157 11.62 -0.43 -8.16
C TYR A 157 10.68 0.57 -8.85
N GLN A 158 9.66 1.07 -8.15
CA GLN A 158 8.75 2.08 -8.68
C GLN A 158 9.47 3.39 -9.05
N LEU A 159 10.43 3.83 -8.24
CA LEU A 159 11.27 4.99 -8.54
C LEU A 159 12.11 4.77 -9.81
N GLN A 160 12.71 3.59 -9.98
CA GLN A 160 13.47 3.24 -11.17
C GLN A 160 12.59 3.22 -12.42
N GLU A 161 11.42 2.60 -12.35
CA GLU A 161 10.46 2.57 -13.46
C GLU A 161 10.01 3.98 -13.86
N CYS A 162 9.79 4.88 -12.89
CA CYS A 162 9.54 6.28 -13.18
C CYS A 162 10.70 6.91 -13.97
N CYS A 163 11.93 6.77 -13.48
CA CYS A 163 13.11 7.34 -14.15
C CYS A 163 13.24 6.83 -15.60
N ARG A 164 12.97 5.53 -15.82
CA ARG A 164 12.96 4.93 -17.16
C ARG A 164 11.84 5.49 -18.03
N TRP A 165 10.63 5.64 -17.48
CA TRP A 165 9.51 6.20 -18.21
C TRP A 165 9.76 7.66 -18.61
N ARG A 166 10.29 8.48 -17.70
CA ARG A 166 10.71 9.87 -17.98
C ARG A 166 11.77 9.94 -19.08
N SER A 167 12.76 9.04 -19.05
CA SER A 167 13.78 8.96 -20.10
C SER A 167 13.17 8.60 -21.47
N ARG A 168 12.26 7.63 -21.51
CA ARG A 168 11.53 7.26 -22.74
C ARG A 168 10.68 8.42 -23.28
N LEU A 169 9.99 9.16 -22.41
CA LEU A 169 9.25 10.36 -22.79
C LEU A 169 10.18 11.42 -23.39
N GLY A 170 11.32 11.71 -22.75
CA GLY A 170 12.32 12.65 -23.26
C GLY A 170 12.89 12.26 -24.64
N ILE A 171 13.07 10.95 -24.91
CA ILE A 171 13.48 10.47 -26.24
C ILE A 171 12.33 10.54 -27.26
N SER A 172 11.09 10.30 -26.85
CA SER A 172 9.92 10.46 -27.74
C SER A 172 9.69 11.92 -28.12
N MET A 173 10.03 12.86 -27.23
CA MET A 173 9.94 14.31 -27.47
C MET A 173 10.86 14.78 -28.59
N SER A 174 12.07 14.23 -28.71
CA SER A 174 12.97 14.59 -29.83
C SER A 174 12.46 14.12 -31.20
N LYS A 175 11.38 13.32 -31.22
CA LYS A 175 10.77 12.74 -32.43
C LYS A 175 9.33 13.20 -32.70
N ARG A 176 8.64 13.83 -31.74
CA ARG A 176 7.25 14.32 -31.88
C ARG A 176 7.06 15.64 -31.15
N GLU A 177 6.53 16.64 -31.85
CA GLU A 177 6.07 17.91 -31.28
C GLU A 177 4.55 17.86 -31.04
N GLY A 178 4.07 18.21 -29.85
CA GLY A 178 2.63 18.38 -29.61
C GLY A 178 2.16 18.41 -28.15
N LYS A 179 1.04 19.10 -27.91
CA LYS A 179 0.39 19.34 -26.59
C LYS A 179 0.09 18.10 -25.74
N SER A 180 -0.03 16.92 -26.35
CA SER A 180 -0.29 15.67 -25.60
C SER A 180 0.88 15.25 -24.73
N LEU A 181 2.13 15.58 -25.12
CA LEU A 181 3.33 15.17 -24.41
C LEU A 181 3.62 16.04 -23.19
N GLU A 182 3.26 17.33 -23.24
CA GLU A 182 3.38 18.25 -22.10
C GLU A 182 2.50 17.81 -20.93
N GLY A 183 1.25 17.41 -21.21
CA GLY A 183 0.34 16.87 -20.21
C GLY A 183 0.83 15.55 -19.58
N ASP A 184 1.45 14.66 -20.37
CA ASP A 184 2.01 13.41 -19.85
C ASP A 184 3.23 13.65 -18.96
N MET A 185 4.04 14.67 -19.27
CA MET A 185 5.22 15.03 -18.50
C MET A 185 4.87 15.77 -17.20
N GLU A 186 3.87 16.63 -17.20
CA GLU A 186 3.33 17.25 -15.98
C GLU A 186 2.82 16.18 -15.02
N LYS A 187 2.02 15.22 -15.52
CA LYS A 187 1.57 14.08 -14.72
C LYS A 187 2.73 13.23 -14.20
N ALA A 188 3.75 12.99 -15.03
CA ALA A 188 4.94 12.25 -14.60
C ALA A 188 5.71 12.93 -13.46
N ASN A 189 5.84 14.26 -13.54
CA ASN A 189 6.55 15.06 -12.55
C ASN A 189 5.73 15.26 -11.27
N SER A 190 4.41 15.26 -11.35
CA SER A 190 3.54 15.44 -10.18
C SER A 190 3.46 14.20 -9.30
N ILE A 191 3.47 13.01 -9.92
CA ILE A 191 3.29 11.73 -9.22
C ILE A 191 4.61 11.29 -8.58
N TRP A 192 5.63 11.00 -9.39
CA TRP A 192 6.89 10.41 -8.93
C TRP A 192 7.95 11.48 -8.64
N ARG A 193 7.75 12.17 -7.51
CA ARG A 193 8.63 13.23 -7.04
C ARG A 193 9.95 12.66 -6.53
N VAL A 194 10.92 12.47 -7.43
CA VAL A 194 12.27 11.98 -7.13
C VAL A 194 12.91 12.64 -5.90
N PRO A 195 12.84 13.97 -5.69
CA PRO A 195 13.42 14.58 -4.49
C PRO A 195 12.80 14.07 -3.18
N VAL A 196 11.48 13.83 -3.15
CA VAL A 196 10.79 13.27 -1.98
C VAL A 196 11.26 11.84 -1.71
N ALA A 197 11.38 11.03 -2.77
CA ALA A 197 11.83 9.66 -2.63
C ALA A 197 13.26 9.57 -2.09
N LEU A 198 14.17 10.41 -2.60
CA LEU A 198 15.55 10.48 -2.12
C LEU A 198 15.63 10.96 -0.68
N ASP A 199 14.81 11.93 -0.28
CA ASP A 199 14.73 12.40 1.10
C ASP A 199 14.28 11.29 2.05
N LEU A 200 13.19 10.58 1.72
CA LEU A 200 12.67 9.47 2.53
C LEU A 200 13.72 8.35 2.68
N LEU A 201 14.35 7.95 1.59
CA LEU A 201 15.40 6.93 1.61
C LEU A 201 16.62 7.39 2.42
N HIS A 202 17.02 8.66 2.30
CA HIS A 202 18.14 9.21 3.06
C HIS A 202 17.84 9.26 4.57
N ARG A 203 16.63 9.68 4.96
CA ARG A 203 16.19 9.72 6.36
C ARG A 203 16.17 8.33 6.97
N LEU A 204 15.58 7.35 6.29
CA LEU A 204 15.60 5.95 6.71
C LEU A 204 17.03 5.42 6.85
N ALA A 205 17.86 5.61 5.82
CA ALA A 205 19.24 5.11 5.80
C ALA A 205 20.15 5.82 6.82
N SER A 206 19.84 7.05 7.23
CA SER A 206 20.61 7.80 8.21
C SER A 206 20.22 7.50 9.65
N ASN A 207 18.98 7.06 9.89
CA ASN A 207 18.45 6.77 11.20
C ASN A 207 19.17 5.59 11.89
N ALA A 208 19.60 5.78 13.14
CA ALA A 208 20.37 4.80 13.90
C ALA A 208 19.55 3.57 14.31
N THR A 209 18.28 3.78 14.70
CA THR A 209 17.34 2.71 15.04
C THR A 209 17.06 1.82 13.84
N PHE A 210 16.84 2.40 12.65
CA PHE A 210 16.71 1.66 11.41
C PHE A 210 17.98 0.85 11.09
N LYS A 211 19.18 1.45 11.25
CA LYS A 211 20.46 0.73 11.07
C LYS A 211 20.60 -0.46 12.01
N ASN A 212 20.28 -0.28 13.29
CA ASN A 212 20.35 -1.35 14.29
C ASN A 212 19.32 -2.46 14.00
N PHE A 213 18.11 -2.07 13.60
CA PHE A 213 17.04 -2.98 13.20
C PHE A 213 17.45 -3.83 11.99
N VAL A 214 18.11 -3.21 11.00
CA VAL A 214 18.64 -3.88 9.81
C VAL A 214 19.86 -4.77 10.09
N GLN A 215 20.73 -4.35 11.01
CA GLN A 215 21.97 -5.06 11.37
C GLN A 215 21.75 -6.19 12.38
N SER A 216 20.58 -6.27 13.00
CA SER A 216 20.23 -7.39 13.87
C SER A 216 20.42 -8.69 13.07
N PRO A 217 21.28 -9.61 13.55
CA PRO A 217 21.69 -10.75 12.76
C PRO A 217 20.45 -11.53 12.35
N ARG A 218 20.33 -11.84 11.05
CA ARG A 218 19.45 -12.90 10.55
C ARG A 218 19.79 -14.11 11.42
N VAL A 219 18.92 -14.43 12.38
CA VAL A 219 18.99 -15.72 13.06
C VAL A 219 18.78 -16.71 11.93
N ARG A 220 19.90 -17.22 11.39
CA ARG A 220 19.90 -18.39 10.52
C ARG A 220 19.28 -19.45 11.41
N GLN A 221 18.00 -19.74 11.21
CA GLN A 221 17.46 -21.01 11.63
C GLN A 221 18.26 -22.04 10.84
N SER A 222 19.33 -22.53 11.47
CA SER A 222 19.95 -23.79 11.14
C SER A 222 18.84 -24.82 11.14
N LEU A 223 18.45 -25.25 9.95
CA LEU A 223 17.72 -26.48 9.72
C LEU A 223 18.49 -27.59 10.44
N VAL A 224 17.88 -28.14 11.48
CA VAL A 224 18.17 -29.48 12.01
C VAL A 224 16.93 -30.31 11.74
#